data_AF-A0A3R7NZ78-F1
#
_entry.id   AF-A0A3R7NZ78-F1
#
_cell.length_a   1.000
_cell.length_b   1.000
_cell.length_c   1.000
_cell.angle_alpha   90.00
_cell.angle_beta   90.00
_cell.angle_gamma   90.00
#
_symmetry.space_group_name_H-M   'P 1'
#
loop_
_entity.id
_entity.type
_entity.pdbx_description
1 polymer ?
#
loop_
_entity_poly.entity_id
_entity_poly.type
_entity_poly.pdbx_seq_one_letter_code
_entity_poly.pdbx_strand_id
1 'polypeptide(L)'
;MMRPQWRRAGGPQHIGQVLGPLFESMRYNRFKIRKIDSRNKLFGQFDYQVKCHVDDFIEMRDWCWTTWGSTVEYFWWHDYKHNPGCNSSWCFDTDYSNTNKRRLGIIYLATDQEMDLWTLKYGNKG
;
A
#
# COMPACT_ATOMS: atom_id res chain seq x y z
N MET A 1 11.88 50.91 -24.41
CA MET A 1 10.51 50.32 -24.49
C MET A 1 10.22 49.98 -25.94
N MET A 2 10.26 48.69 -26.33
CA MET A 2 9.64 48.17 -27.55
C MET A 2 9.34 46.68 -27.31
N ARG A 3 8.06 46.29 -27.46
CA ARG A 3 7.60 44.89 -27.36
C ARG A 3 7.52 44.29 -28.77
N PRO A 4 8.00 43.06 -29.01
CA PRO A 4 7.60 42.31 -30.18
C PRO A 4 6.33 41.51 -29.90
N GLN A 5 5.31 41.79 -30.71
CA GLN A 5 4.05 41.06 -30.80
C GLN A 5 4.26 39.86 -31.73
N TRP A 6 4.04 38.64 -31.25
CA TRP A 6 3.99 37.44 -32.08
C TRP A 6 2.59 36.80 -32.04
N ARG A 7 2.19 36.34 -33.22
CA ARG A 7 0.84 36.01 -33.69
C ARG A 7 0.13 34.93 -32.87
N ARG A 8 -1.21 35.02 -32.85
CA ARG A 8 -2.10 33.88 -32.54
C ARG A 8 -1.80 32.74 -33.53
N ALA A 9 -1.42 31.58 -33.02
CA ALA A 9 -1.52 30.30 -33.70
C ALA A 9 -2.46 29.40 -32.90
N GLY A 10 -3.35 28.71 -33.61
CA GLY A 10 -4.50 28.02 -33.05
C GLY A 10 -4.16 26.91 -32.06
N GLY A 11 -5.09 26.66 -31.14
CA GLY A 11 -5.09 25.45 -30.35
C GLY A 11 -5.51 24.23 -31.18
N PRO A 12 -5.02 23.06 -30.81
CA PRO A 12 -5.79 21.83 -30.81
C PRO A 12 -5.86 21.32 -29.35
N GLN A 13 -7.03 21.31 -28.71
CA GLN A 13 -7.96 20.17 -28.68
C GLN A 13 -7.26 18.80 -28.70
N HIS A 14 -7.51 18.01 -27.65
CA HIS A 14 -7.09 16.62 -27.41
C HIS A 14 -5.69 16.38 -26.84
N ILE A 15 -5.48 16.76 -25.57
CA ILE A 15 -4.64 15.97 -24.66
C ILE A 15 -5.56 14.93 -24.01
N GLY A 16 -5.89 13.90 -24.76
CA GLY A 16 -6.79 12.85 -24.29
C GLY A 16 -6.65 11.64 -25.18
N GLN A 17 -5.51 10.95 -25.09
CA GLN A 17 -5.27 9.58 -25.58
C GLN A 17 -3.76 9.22 -25.56
N VAL A 18 -3.07 9.26 -24.42
CA VAL A 18 -1.76 8.55 -24.31
C VAL A 18 -1.49 7.95 -22.91
N LEU A 19 -2.52 7.58 -22.15
CA LEU A 19 -2.33 6.86 -20.87
C LEU A 19 -3.28 5.65 -20.69
N GLY A 20 -3.97 5.24 -21.75
CA GLY A 20 -4.88 4.09 -21.71
C GLY A 20 -4.18 2.72 -21.60
N PRO A 21 -3.18 2.39 -22.43
CA PRO A 21 -2.77 0.98 -22.56
C PRO A 21 -1.69 0.53 -21.56
N LEU A 22 -1.05 1.45 -20.82
CA LEU A 22 -0.04 1.11 -19.81
C LEU A 22 -0.64 0.79 -18.44
N PHE A 23 -1.90 1.18 -18.20
CA PHE A 23 -2.67 0.83 -17.01
C PHE A 23 -3.45 -0.48 -17.15
N GLU A 24 -3.59 -0.99 -18.38
CA GLU A 24 -4.23 -2.27 -18.69
C GLU A 24 -3.22 -3.43 -18.67
N SER A 25 -2.13 -3.26 -17.92
CA SER A 25 -1.19 -4.31 -17.58
C SER A 25 -1.91 -5.31 -16.68
N MET A 26 -2.36 -6.41 -17.26
CA MET A 26 -2.62 -7.74 -16.67
C MET A 26 -3.15 -7.73 -15.23
N ARG A 27 -4.35 -8.29 -15.03
CA ARG A 27 -4.95 -8.65 -13.72
C ARG A 27 -4.08 -9.64 -12.91
N TYR A 28 -2.86 -9.26 -12.60
CA TYR A 28 -2.12 -9.76 -11.47
C TYR A 28 -2.79 -9.14 -10.26
N ASN A 29 -3.29 -9.99 -9.38
CA ASN A 29 -3.68 -9.54 -8.05
C ASN A 29 -2.51 -8.74 -7.47
N ARG A 30 -2.67 -7.41 -7.35
CA ARG A 30 -1.65 -6.46 -6.87
C ARG A 30 -1.12 -6.83 -5.48
N PHE A 31 -1.86 -7.68 -4.78
CA PHE A 31 -1.52 -8.21 -3.48
C PHE A 31 -2.17 -9.58 -3.27
N LYS A 32 -1.59 -10.36 -2.35
CA LYS A 32 -2.13 -11.62 -1.86
C LYS A 32 -2.51 -11.47 -0.39
N ILE A 33 -3.79 -11.67 -0.10
CA ILE A 33 -4.30 -11.69 1.28
C ILE A 33 -4.21 -13.13 1.82
N ARG A 34 -3.84 -13.25 3.10
CA ARG A 34 -3.86 -14.49 3.85
C ARG A 34 -4.36 -14.22 5.27
N LYS A 35 -5.33 -15.00 5.74
CA LYS A 35 -5.67 -15.07 7.17
C LYS A 35 -4.58 -15.87 7.89
N ILE A 36 -4.06 -15.33 8.98
CA ILE A 36 -2.93 -15.90 9.71
C ILE A 36 -3.44 -17.05 10.58
N ASP A 37 -2.84 -18.23 10.41
CA ASP A 37 -3.16 -19.40 11.21
C ASP A 37 -2.63 -19.27 12.67
N SER A 38 -3.21 -20.03 13.59
CA SER A 38 -2.82 -20.02 15.01
C SER A 38 -1.39 -20.48 15.29
N ARG A 39 -0.75 -21.19 14.36
CA ARG A 39 0.65 -21.66 14.48
C ARG A 39 1.65 -20.57 14.11
N ASN A 40 1.20 -19.56 13.36
CA ASN A 40 1.94 -18.40 12.93
C ASN A 40 1.31 -17.09 13.41
N LYS A 41 0.43 -17.14 14.43
CA LYS A 41 -0.19 -15.95 15.02
C LYS A 41 0.90 -15.12 15.69
N LEU A 42 1.45 -14.20 14.90
CA LEU A 42 2.50 -13.26 15.22
C LEU A 42 2.15 -12.50 16.52
N PHE A 43 2.55 -13.06 17.65
CA PHE A 43 2.16 -12.66 19.01
C PHE A 43 0.64 -12.58 19.28
N GLY A 44 -0.17 -13.23 18.45
CA GLY A 44 -1.64 -13.21 18.56
C GLY A 44 -2.31 -11.86 18.30
N GLN A 45 -1.60 -10.88 17.72
CA GLN A 45 -2.10 -9.50 17.57
C GLN A 45 -2.69 -9.20 16.19
N PHE A 46 -2.38 -10.02 15.18
CA PHE A 46 -2.80 -9.81 13.80
C PHE A 46 -3.48 -11.04 13.24
N ASP A 47 -4.61 -10.83 12.58
CA ASP A 47 -5.39 -11.89 11.93
C ASP A 47 -5.13 -11.96 10.43
N TYR A 48 -4.62 -10.89 9.81
CA TYR A 48 -4.43 -10.83 8.35
C TYR A 48 -3.04 -10.40 7.95
N GLN A 49 -2.60 -10.94 6.82
CA GLN A 49 -1.38 -10.58 6.13
C GLN A 49 -1.70 -10.25 4.67
N VAL A 50 -1.26 -9.08 4.21
CA VAL A 50 -1.35 -8.64 2.82
C VAL A 50 0.06 -8.54 2.25
N LYS A 51 0.40 -9.41 1.31
CA LYS A 51 1.71 -9.40 0.62
C LYS A 51 1.57 -8.72 -0.73
N CYS A 52 2.43 -7.75 -1.03
CA CYS A 52 2.37 -6.95 -2.27
C CYS A 52 3.78 -6.70 -2.83
N HIS A 53 3.86 -6.27 -4.10
CA HIS A 53 5.11 -5.79 -4.66
C HIS A 53 5.53 -4.48 -3.98
N VAL A 54 6.83 -4.16 -3.99
CA VAL A 54 7.35 -2.95 -3.33
C VAL A 54 6.69 -1.66 -3.84
N ASP A 55 6.32 -1.60 -5.11
CA ASP A 55 5.68 -0.41 -5.69
C ASP A 55 4.28 -0.17 -5.11
N ASP A 56 3.47 -1.23 -4.99
CA ASP A 56 2.17 -1.18 -4.33
C ASP A 56 2.29 -0.97 -2.82
N PHE A 57 3.33 -1.53 -2.20
CA PHE A 57 3.56 -1.45 -0.76
C PHE A 57 3.68 -0.01 -0.28
N ILE A 58 4.39 0.85 -1.00
CA ILE A 58 4.58 2.24 -0.60
C ILE A 58 3.24 2.99 -0.57
N GLU A 59 2.42 2.83 -1.61
CA GLU A 59 1.06 3.41 -1.68
C GLU A 59 0.20 2.89 -0.53
N MET A 60 0.21 1.57 -0.32
CA MET A 60 -0.62 0.94 0.70
C MET A 60 -0.21 1.33 2.13
N ARG A 61 1.09 1.41 2.39
CA ARG A 61 1.62 1.84 3.70
C ARG A 61 1.24 3.28 4.00
N ASP A 62 1.33 4.17 3.00
CA ASP A 62 0.93 5.58 3.14
C ASP A 62 -0.57 5.73 3.46
N TRP A 63 -1.40 4.93 2.80
CA TRP A 63 -2.83 4.89 3.10
C TRP A 63 -3.11 4.39 4.52
N CYS A 64 -2.47 3.32 4.97
CA CYS A 64 -2.62 2.84 6.34
C CYS A 64 -2.19 3.89 7.37
N TRP A 65 -1.08 4.60 7.12
CA TRP A 65 -0.62 5.68 7.97
C TRP A 65 -1.65 6.79 8.09
N THR A 66 -2.24 7.19 6.97
CA THR A 66 -3.27 8.24 6.92
C THR A 66 -4.58 7.79 7.60
N THR A 67 -4.90 6.49 7.53
CA THR A 67 -6.18 5.95 8.01
C THR A 67 -6.15 5.56 9.48
N TRP A 68 -5.05 4.96 9.94
CA TRP A 68 -4.92 4.36 11.29
C TRP A 68 -3.77 4.96 12.10
N GLY A 69 -3.04 5.91 11.54
CA GLY A 69 -1.92 6.56 12.20
C GLY A 69 -0.61 5.80 12.07
N SER A 70 0.41 6.36 12.73
CA SER A 70 1.77 5.84 12.71
C SER A 70 1.86 4.44 13.30
N THR A 71 2.75 3.62 12.73
CA THR A 71 3.08 2.30 13.26
C THR A 71 4.57 1.99 13.08
N VAL A 72 4.97 0.79 13.46
CA VAL A 72 6.33 0.27 13.39
C VAL A 72 6.44 -0.94 12.46
N GLU A 73 7.68 -1.32 12.15
CA GLU A 73 7.96 -2.60 11.52
C GLU A 73 7.63 -3.78 12.45
N TYR A 74 7.29 -4.90 11.83
CA TYR A 74 6.81 -6.10 12.50
C TYR A 74 7.75 -6.56 13.62
N PHE A 75 9.06 -6.54 13.40
CA PHE A 75 10.03 -7.00 14.41
C PHE A 75 10.10 -6.10 15.64
N TRP A 76 9.74 -4.81 15.52
CA TRP A 76 9.62 -3.88 16.64
C TRP A 76 8.27 -3.93 17.34
N TRP A 77 7.30 -4.67 16.79
CA TRP A 77 5.92 -4.66 17.29
C TRP A 77 5.81 -5.10 18.74
N HIS A 78 6.60 -6.11 19.14
CA HIS A 78 6.57 -6.61 20.52
C HIS A 78 6.92 -5.51 21.52
N ASP A 79 7.90 -4.67 21.22
CA ASP A 79 8.28 -3.59 22.13
C ASP A 79 7.27 -2.44 22.05
N TYR A 80 6.83 -2.11 20.83
CA TYR A 80 5.90 -1.02 20.59
C TYR A 80 4.54 -1.21 21.28
N LYS A 81 3.97 -2.43 21.26
CA LYS A 81 2.66 -2.69 21.88
C LYS A 81 2.61 -2.46 23.40
N HIS A 82 3.77 -2.47 24.07
CA HIS A 82 3.86 -2.20 25.51
C HIS A 82 3.98 -0.70 25.82
N ASN A 83 4.13 0.15 24.81
CA ASN A 83 4.11 1.59 24.98
C ASN A 83 2.68 2.04 25.32
N PRO A 84 2.46 2.84 26.38
CA PRO A 84 1.14 3.39 26.72
C PRO A 84 0.48 4.21 25.60
N GLY A 85 1.26 4.74 24.66
CA GLY A 85 0.77 5.46 23.47
C GLY A 85 0.46 4.57 22.27
N CYS A 86 0.59 3.24 22.38
CA CYS A 86 0.30 2.33 21.28
C CYS A 86 -1.22 2.23 21.05
N ASN A 87 -1.68 2.73 19.91
CA ASN A 87 -3.06 2.62 19.44
C ASN A 87 -3.13 2.20 17.96
N SER A 88 -2.14 1.44 17.50
CA SER A 88 -2.10 0.99 16.11
C SER A 88 -2.84 -0.34 15.96
N SER A 89 -3.66 -0.46 14.92
CA SER A 89 -4.32 -1.70 14.50
C SER A 89 -3.63 -2.38 13.32
N TRP A 90 -2.43 -1.90 12.96
CA TRP A 90 -1.68 -2.41 11.82
C TRP A 90 -0.17 -2.32 12.06
N CYS A 91 0.59 -3.13 11.35
CA CYS A 91 2.04 -2.96 11.21
C CYS A 91 2.49 -3.39 9.82
N PHE A 92 3.77 -3.23 9.52
CA PHE A 92 4.30 -3.63 8.22
C PHE A 92 5.63 -4.35 8.36
N ASP A 93 6.02 -5.07 7.32
CA ASP A 93 7.33 -5.70 7.23
C ASP A 93 7.84 -5.53 5.81
N THR A 94 9.04 -4.96 5.70
CA THR A 94 9.78 -5.00 4.46
C THR A 94 10.53 -6.32 4.46
N ASP A 95 9.99 -7.31 3.74
CA ASP A 95 10.63 -8.63 3.57
C ASP A 95 11.90 -8.45 2.73
N TYR A 96 12.93 -7.90 3.37
CA TYR A 96 14.23 -7.60 2.80
C TYR A 96 15.08 -8.87 2.86
N SER A 97 14.61 -9.91 2.17
CA SER A 97 15.42 -11.10 1.97
C SER A 97 16.49 -10.80 0.91
N ASN A 98 17.77 -10.83 1.32
CA ASN A 98 18.92 -10.72 0.41
C ASN A 98 19.01 -11.90 -0.57
N THR A 99 18.25 -12.98 -0.36
CA THR A 99 18.24 -14.17 -1.22
C THR A 99 17.07 -14.19 -2.20
N ASN A 100 16.03 -13.38 -1.99
CA ASN A 100 14.86 -13.34 -2.85
C ASN A 100 14.96 -12.18 -3.86
N LYS A 101 14.97 -12.52 -5.16
CA LYS A 101 14.95 -11.53 -6.26
C LYS A 101 13.64 -10.72 -6.34
N ARG A 102 12.63 -11.07 -5.55
CA ARG A 102 11.33 -10.37 -5.50
C ARG A 102 11.22 -9.67 -4.15
N ARG A 103 11.47 -8.36 -4.14
CA ARG A 103 11.26 -7.51 -2.97
C ARG A 103 9.76 -7.37 -2.75
N LEU A 104 9.27 -7.90 -1.64
CA LEU A 104 7.87 -7.82 -1.26
C LEU A 104 7.71 -6.94 -0.02
N GLY A 105 6.62 -6.20 0.00
CA GLY A 105 6.12 -5.55 1.21
C GLY A 105 5.00 -6.38 1.81
N ILE A 106 4.91 -6.34 3.14
CA ILE A 106 3.87 -7.03 3.89
C ILE A 106 3.18 -6.02 4.80
N ILE A 107 1.84 -6.02 4.78
CA ILE A 107 1.01 -5.30 5.75
C ILE A 107 0.26 -6.31 6.60
N TYR A 108 0.27 -6.10 7.92
CA TYR A 108 -0.45 -6.90 8.89
C TYR A 108 -1.61 -6.09 9.45
N LEU A 109 -2.79 -6.70 9.51
CA LEU A 109 -4.02 -6.07 10.00
C LEU A 109 -4.57 -6.85 11.20
N ALA A 110 -5.01 -6.12 12.23
CA ALA A 110 -5.40 -6.69 13.52
C ALA A 110 -6.69 -7.51 13.41
N THR A 111 -7.74 -6.95 12.82
CA THR A 111 -9.09 -7.54 12.87
C THR A 111 -9.78 -7.58 11.50
N ASP A 112 -10.96 -8.20 11.48
CA ASP A 112 -11.87 -8.19 10.32
C ASP A 112 -12.25 -6.76 9.90
N GLN A 113 -12.37 -5.82 10.85
CA GLN A 113 -12.74 -4.43 10.55
C GLN A 113 -11.69 -3.71 9.70
N GLU A 114 -10.40 -3.84 10.05
CA GLU A 114 -9.32 -3.29 9.23
C GLU A 114 -9.27 -3.96 7.84
N MET A 115 -9.53 -5.27 7.78
CA MET A 115 -9.54 -6.03 6.53
C MET A 115 -10.70 -5.61 5.62
N ASP A 116 -11.87 -5.31 6.17
CA ASP A 116 -13.02 -4.81 5.40
C ASP A 116 -12.75 -3.42 4.82
N LEU A 117 -12.20 -2.50 5.62
CA LEU A 117 -11.80 -1.17 5.16
C LEU A 117 -10.71 -1.24 4.09
N TRP A 118 -9.73 -2.11 4.26
CA TRP A 118 -8.72 -2.39 3.25
C TRP A 118 -9.36 -2.87 1.94
N THR A 119 -10.28 -3.84 2.04
CA THR A 119 -10.96 -4.42 0.88
C THR A 119 -11.85 -3.40 0.18
N LEU A 120 -12.48 -2.49 0.91
CA LEU A 120 -13.22 -1.38 0.32
C LEU A 120 -12.31 -0.46 -0.51
N LYS A 121 -11.10 -0.17 -0.02
CA LYS A 121 -10.12 0.68 -0.71
C LYS A 121 -9.47 0.00 -1.93
N TYR A 122 -9.12 -1.27 -1.81
CA TYR A 122 -8.25 -1.97 -2.77
C TYR A 122 -8.89 -3.16 -3.49
N GLY A 123 -9.97 -3.72 -2.95
CA GLY A 123 -10.63 -4.95 -3.45
C GLY A 123 -11.38 -4.79 -4.77
N ASN A 124 -11.78 -3.57 -5.14
CA ASN A 124 -12.44 -3.30 -6.43
C ASN A 124 -11.46 -3.06 -7.60
N LYS A 125 -10.14 -3.20 -7.39
CA LYS A 125 -9.10 -2.96 -8.39
C LYS A 125 -8.43 -4.27 -8.85
N GLY A 126 -9.19 -5.36 -8.92
CA GLY A 126 -8.77 -6.70 -9.37
C GLY A 126 -9.37 -7.09 -10.72
#